data_AF-A0A1F3PQK7-F1
#
_entry.id   AF-A0A1F3PQK7-F1
#
_cell.length_a   1.000
_cell.length_b   1.000
_cell.length_c   1.000
_cell.angle_alpha   90.00
_cell.angle_beta   90.00
_cell.angle_gamma   90.00
#
_symmetry.space_group_name_H-M   'P 1'
#
loop_
_entity.id
_entity.type
_entity.pdbx_description
1 polymer ?
#
loop_
_entity_poly.entity_id
_entity_poly.type
_entity_poly.pdbx_seq_one_letter_code
_entity_poly.pdbx_strand_id
1 'polypeptide(L)' 'MKRTLLLSFIAATFVFAFTQCSDCKECKQVVRVDGTVVDEVGGEEYCGEDLDDVESQNPDTVGSQVTTWECE' A
#
# COMPACT_ATOMS: atom_id res chain seq x y z
N MET A 1 -39.20 -24.82 -31.39
CA MET A 1 -38.26 -25.14 -30.30
C MET A 1 -36.82 -24.82 -30.71
N LYS A 2 -36.43 -23.54 -30.87
CA LYS A 2 -35.04 -23.16 -31.28
C LYS A 2 -34.65 -21.73 -30.85
N ARG A 3 -35.15 -21.23 -29.71
CA ARG A 3 -34.87 -19.83 -29.29
C ARG A 3 -34.39 -19.68 -27.85
N THR A 4 -34.24 -20.77 -27.11
CA THR A 4 -33.87 -20.72 -25.68
C THR A 4 -32.40 -21.01 -25.41
N LEU A 5 -31.61 -21.33 -26.45
CA LEU A 5 -30.18 -21.69 -26.35
C LEU A 5 -29.22 -20.53 -26.67
N LEU A 6 -29.64 -19.27 -26.52
CA LEU A 6 -28.76 -18.11 -26.71
C LEU A 6 -28.55 -17.29 -25.44
N LEU A 7 -29.22 -17.63 -24.33
CA LEU A 7 -29.15 -16.86 -23.08
C LEU A 7 -28.19 -17.43 -22.03
N SER A 8 -27.59 -18.60 -22.27
CA SER A 8 -26.67 -19.23 -21.30
C SER A 8 -25.18 -18.90 -21.52
N PHE A 9 -24.82 -18.11 -22.53
CA PHE A 9 -23.40 -17.84 -22.84
C PHE A 9 -22.84 -16.55 -22.21
N ILE A 10 -23.67 -15.74 -21.54
CA ILE A 10 -23.26 -14.42 -21.02
C ILE A 10 -22.90 -14.45 -19.52
N ALA A 11 -23.13 -15.57 -18.82
CA ALA A 11 -22.94 -15.65 -17.37
C ALA A 11 -21.52 -16.06 -16.91
N ALA A 12 -20.56 -16.26 -17.83
CA ALA A 12 -19.27 -16.89 -17.52
C ALA A 12 -18.05 -15.96 -17.56
N THR A 13 -18.24 -14.64 -17.60
CA THR A 13 -17.13 -13.68 -17.56
C THR A 13 -17.48 -12.60 -16.58
N PHE A 14 -17.04 -12.71 -15.31
CA PHE A 14 -16.75 -11.59 -14.38
C PHE A 14 -16.41 -12.15 -12.97
N VAL A 15 -15.73 -13.30 -12.87
CA VAL A 15 -15.11 -13.75 -11.61
C VAL A 15 -13.59 -13.66 -11.75
N PHE A 16 -13.12 -12.48 -12.10
CA PHE A 16 -11.74 -12.06 -11.90
C PHE A 16 -11.78 -10.63 -11.35
N ALA A 17 -12.52 -10.44 -10.26
CA ALA A 17 -12.25 -9.32 -9.36
C ALA A 17 -10.95 -9.67 -8.64
N PHE A 18 -9.84 -9.35 -9.31
CA PHE A 18 -8.55 -8.99 -8.74
C PHE A 18 -8.35 -9.44 -7.28
N THR A 19 -7.88 -10.67 -7.09
CA THR A 19 -6.98 -10.95 -5.97
C THR A 19 -5.63 -10.33 -6.32
N GLN A 20 -5.56 -9.00 -6.41
CA GLN A 20 -4.30 -8.34 -6.16
C GLN A 20 -4.15 -8.43 -4.65
N CYS A 21 -3.48 -9.48 -4.17
CA CYS A 21 -2.66 -9.33 -2.99
C CYS A 21 -1.57 -8.33 -3.39
N SER A 22 -1.92 -7.05 -3.41
CA SER A 22 -0.91 -6.02 -3.33
C SER A 22 -0.27 -6.19 -1.95
N ASP A 23 1.05 -6.24 -1.90
CA ASP A 23 1.77 -6.08 -0.64
C ASP A 23 1.38 -4.70 -0.11
N CYS A 24 0.51 -4.70 0.89
CA CYS A 24 0.04 -3.51 1.57
C CYS A 24 0.68 -3.49 2.95
N LYS A 25 1.21 -2.34 3.34
CA LYS A 25 1.77 -2.11 4.67
C LYS A 25 1.26 -0.81 5.24
N GLU A 26 1.16 -0.74 6.56
CA GLU A 26 0.87 0.51 7.24
C GLU A 26 2.20 1.24 7.45
N CYS A 27 2.36 2.40 6.81
CA CYS A 27 3.57 3.21 6.93
C CYS A 27 3.32 4.43 7.80
N LYS A 28 4.31 4.78 8.60
CA LYS A 28 4.33 5.97 9.45
C LYS A 28 5.63 6.73 9.30
N GLN A 29 5.56 8.05 9.48
CA GLN A 29 6.75 8.87 9.52
C GLN A 29 7.26 8.97 10.96
N VAL A 30 8.48 8.50 11.21
CA VAL A 30 9.11 8.47 12.53
C VAL A 30 10.22 9.49 12.61
N VAL A 31 10.15 10.35 13.62
CA VAL A 31 11.16 11.36 13.90
C VAL A 31 12.00 10.91 15.08
N ARG A 32 13.31 10.81 14.87
CA ARG A 32 14.30 10.47 15.89
C ARG A 32 15.22 11.63 16.16
N VAL A 33 15.55 11.86 17.44
CA VAL A 33 16.63 12.76 17.86
C VAL A 33 17.64 11.94 18.64
N ASP A 34 18.89 11.96 18.19
CA ASP A 34 19.98 11.17 18.79
C ASP A 34 19.64 9.66 18.89
N GLY A 35 18.91 9.15 17.87
CA GLY A 35 18.47 7.75 17.80
C GLY A 35 17.24 7.41 18.65
N THR A 36 16.71 8.34 19.43
CA THR A 36 15.49 8.15 20.22
C THR A 36 14.28 8.67 19.46
N VAL A 37 13.21 7.89 19.38
CA VAL A 37 11.93 8.35 18.79
C VAL A 37 11.35 9.46 19.65
N VAL A 38 11.10 10.61 19.03
CA VAL A 38 10.53 11.79 19.70
C VAL A 38 9.15 12.16 19.14
N ASP A 39 8.83 11.73 17.93
CA ASP A 39 7.52 11.95 17.30
C ASP A 39 7.22 10.85 16.26
N GLU A 40 5.93 10.56 16.09
CA GLU A 40 5.41 9.64 15.08
C GLU A 40 4.17 10.26 14.44
N VAL A 41 4.18 10.46 13.13
CA VAL A 41 3.10 11.13 12.40
C VAL A 41 2.35 10.12 11.55
N GLY A 42 1.15 9.74 12.03
CA GLY A 42 0.13 8.98 11.30
C GLY A 42 0.55 7.57 10.88
N GLY A 43 -0.42 6.67 10.71
CA GLY A 43 -0.24 5.37 10.06
C GLY A 43 -1.24 5.30 8.92
N GLU A 44 -0.77 5.17 7.69
CA GLU A 44 -1.64 5.02 6.53
C GLU A 44 -1.23 3.81 5.69
N GLU A 45 -2.22 3.13 5.15
CA GLU A 45 -2.00 1.92 4.36
C GLU A 45 -1.58 2.31 2.95
N TYR A 46 -0.39 1.85 2.56
CA TYR A 46 0.16 1.97 1.22
C TYR A 46 0.27 0.60 0.59
N CYS A 47 -0.02 0.52 -0.72
CA CYS A 47 -0.04 -0.73 -1.46
C CYS A 47 0.67 -0.57 -2.81
N GLY A 48 1.37 -1.61 -3.26
CA GLY A 48 1.94 -1.65 -4.61
C GLY A 48 2.97 -0.53 -4.86
N GLU A 49 2.85 0.18 -5.99
CA GLU A 49 3.79 1.25 -6.38
C GLU A 49 3.88 2.37 -5.33
N ASP A 50 2.76 2.72 -4.67
CA ASP A 50 2.78 3.74 -3.61
C ASP A 50 3.59 3.27 -2.40
N LEU A 51 3.55 1.97 -2.06
CA LEU A 51 4.37 1.39 -1.00
C LEU A 51 5.85 1.40 -1.40
N ASP A 52 6.16 1.00 -2.63
CA ASP A 52 7.53 1.01 -3.15
C ASP A 52 8.13 2.43 -3.12
N ASP A 53 7.34 3.43 -3.51
CA ASP A 53 7.71 4.84 -3.46
C ASP A 53 7.99 5.27 -2.01
N VAL A 54 7.13 4.91 -1.06
CA VAL A 54 7.32 5.25 0.36
C VAL A 54 8.56 4.58 0.96
N GLU A 55 8.77 3.29 0.73
CA GLU A 55 9.92 2.54 1.25
C GLU A 55 11.25 2.98 0.60
N SER A 56 11.21 3.54 -0.60
CA SER A 56 12.39 4.05 -1.29
C SER A 56 12.80 5.47 -0.87
N GLN A 57 11.96 6.17 -0.09
CA GLN A 57 12.30 7.50 0.41
C GLN A 57 13.49 7.45 1.36
N ASN A 58 14.49 8.28 1.07
CA ASN A 58 15.65 8.40 1.94
C ASN A 58 15.28 9.14 3.23
N PRO A 59 15.92 8.83 4.36
CA PRO A 59 15.74 9.58 5.59
C PRO A 59 16.14 11.04 5.43
N ASP A 60 15.28 11.95 5.88
CA ASP A 60 15.58 13.38 5.96
C ASP A 60 16.33 13.67 7.27
N THR A 61 17.51 14.27 7.17
CA THR A 61 18.35 14.58 8.36
C THR A 61 18.57 16.08 8.51
N VAL A 62 18.19 16.63 9.66
CA VAL A 62 18.39 18.04 10.03
C VAL A 62 19.03 18.11 11.42
N GLY A 63 20.35 18.34 11.46
CA GLY A 63 21.10 18.33 12.72
C GLY A 63 21.18 16.92 13.32
N SER A 64 20.68 16.74 14.55
CA SER A 64 20.54 15.41 15.19
C SER A 64 19.18 14.76 14.97
N GLN A 65 18.27 15.46 14.27
CA GLN A 65 16.95 14.96 13.93
C GLN A 65 17.00 14.17 12.62
N VAL A 66 16.46 12.95 12.65
CA VAL A 66 16.29 12.08 11.48
C VAL A 66 14.81 11.74 11.36
N THR A 67 14.24 12.02 10.19
CA THR A 67 12.86 11.66 9.84
C THR A 67 12.92 10.53 8.82
N THR A 68 12.26 9.41 9.08
CA THR A 68 12.24 8.24 8.20
C THR A 68 10.83 7.68 8.09
N TRP A 69 10.54 7.00 6.98
CA TRP A 69 9.36 6.16 6.88
C TRP A 69 9.65 4.78 7.47
N GLU A 70 8.69 4.24 8.23
CA GLU A 70 8.70 2.87 8.75
C GLU A 70 7.38 2.21 8.41
N CYS A 71 7.44 1.09 7.71
CA CYS A 71 6.28 0.33 7.24
C CYS A 71 6.25 -1.05 7.90
N GLU A 72 5.10 -1.47 8.44
CA GLU A 72 4.87 -2.76 9.10
C GLU A 72 3.85 -3.64 8.37
#